data_AF-A0A7X7KMU2-F1
#
_entry.id   AF-A0A7X7KMU2-F1
#
_cell.length_a   1.000
_cell.length_b   1.000
_cell.length_c   1.000
_cell.angle_alpha   90.00
_cell.angle_beta   90.00
_cell.angle_gamma   90.00
#
_symmetry.space_group_name_H-M   'P 1'
#
loop_
_entity.id
_entity.type
_entity.pdbx_description
1 polymer ?
#
loop_
_entity_poly.entity_id
_entity_poly.type
_entity_poly.pdbx_seq_one_letter_code
_entity_poly.pdbx_strand_id
1 'polypeptide(L)'
;MHTDLNDLRDEIEAFDDDQADNQDRLRLAQLLIRAAIDLAEEVADATGDRHAQAYWVDHAKVLAGADHGFLDRSFNLDEWIARLDGADE
;
A
#
# COMPACT_ATOMS: atom_id res chain seq x y z
N MET A 1 4.22 3.45 -9.15
CA MET A 1 4.55 2.18 -9.82
C MET A 1 3.22 1.48 -10.03
N HIS A 2 2.78 1.26 -11.26
CA HIS A 2 1.48 0.61 -11.51
C HIS A 2 1.62 -0.87 -11.14
N THR A 3 0.83 -1.35 -10.18
CA THR A 3 0.87 -2.76 -9.77
C THR A 3 0.00 -3.54 -10.75
N ASP A 4 0.59 -4.38 -11.61
CA ASP A 4 -0.19 -5.26 -12.47
C ASP A 4 -0.98 -6.24 -11.58
N LEU A 5 -2.30 -6.34 -11.80
CA LEU A 5 -3.17 -7.24 -11.05
C LEU A 5 -2.76 -8.71 -11.18
N ASN A 6 -2.08 -9.09 -12.27
CA ASN A 6 -1.54 -10.43 -12.43
C ASN A 6 -0.34 -10.66 -11.51
N ASP A 7 0.59 -9.70 -11.44
CA ASP A 7 1.74 -9.77 -10.52
C ASP A 7 1.26 -9.82 -9.06
N LEU A 8 0.22 -9.05 -8.73
CA LEU A 8 -0.43 -9.09 -7.42
C LEU A 8 -1.01 -10.47 -7.09
N ARG A 9 -1.69 -11.10 -8.04
CA ARG A 9 -2.28 -12.43 -7.83
C ARG A 9 -1.18 -13.45 -7.55
N ASP A 10 -0.11 -13.41 -8.33
CA ASP A 10 1.00 -14.34 -8.19
C ASP A 10 1.72 -14.16 -6.84
N GLU A 11 1.89 -12.93 -6.35
CA GLU A 11 2.40 -12.64 -4.99
C GLU A 11 1.46 -13.16 -3.87
N ILE A 12 0.13 -13.00 -4.04
CA ILE A 12 -0.85 -13.53 -3.07
C ILE A 12 -0.81 -15.06 -3.05
N GLU A 13 -0.69 -15.71 -4.21
CA GLU A 13 -0.61 -17.17 -4.31
C GLU A 13 0.71 -17.73 -3.75
N ALA A 14 1.80 -16.96 -3.86
CA ALA A 14 3.09 -17.32 -3.32
C ALA A 14 3.22 -17.09 -1.80
N PHE A 15 2.32 -16.30 -1.20
CA PHE A 15 2.35 -15.99 0.22
C PHE A 15 1.96 -17.20 1.08
N ASP A 16 2.90 -17.69 1.88
CA ASP A 16 2.70 -18.75 2.85
C ASP A 16 2.50 -18.18 4.26
N ASP A 17 1.24 -18.05 4.71
CA ASP A 17 0.91 -17.45 6.02
C ASP A 17 1.48 -18.25 7.21
N ASP A 18 1.71 -19.56 7.05
CA ASP A 18 2.28 -20.40 8.11
C ASP A 18 3.77 -20.13 8.32
N GLN A 19 4.47 -19.62 7.29
CA GLN A 19 5.90 -19.31 7.33
C GLN A 19 6.20 -17.80 7.35
N ALA A 20 5.22 -16.96 7.06
CA ALA A 20 5.37 -15.51 7.02
C ALA A 20 5.64 -14.90 8.39
N ASP A 21 6.66 -14.06 8.48
CA ASP A 21 6.89 -13.24 9.65
C ASP A 21 5.97 -12.00 9.67
N ASN A 22 6.11 -11.15 10.69
CA ASN A 22 5.29 -9.93 10.80
C ASN A 22 5.62 -8.91 9.71
N GLN A 23 6.85 -8.89 9.20
CA GLN A 23 7.26 -7.99 8.14
C GLN A 23 6.66 -8.43 6.80
N ASP A 24 6.71 -9.72 6.49
CA ASP A 24 6.13 -10.31 5.28
C ASP A 24 4.64 -10.00 5.21
N ARG A 25 3.93 -10.13 6.35
CA ARG A 25 2.52 -9.73 6.47
C ARG A 25 2.30 -8.25 6.17
N LEU A 26 3.15 -7.36 6.68
CA LEU A 26 3.04 -5.91 6.40
C LEU A 26 3.39 -5.56 4.96
N ARG A 27 4.38 -6.23 4.35
CA ARG A 27 4.73 -6.08 2.93
C ARG A 27 3.58 -6.52 2.03
N LEU A 28 2.95 -7.66 2.32
CA LEU A 28 1.74 -8.09 1.62
C LEU A 28 0.59 -7.09 1.79
N ALA A 29 0.36 -6.60 3.01
CA ALA A 29 -0.68 -5.58 3.27
C ALA A 29 -0.43 -4.31 2.45
N GLN A 30 0.83 -3.85 2.37
CA GLN A 30 1.21 -2.69 1.57
C GLN A 30 0.93 -2.92 0.08
N LEU A 31 1.29 -4.09 -0.44
CA LEU A 31 1.04 -4.48 -1.83
C LEU A 31 -0.47 -4.46 -2.16
N LEU A 32 -1.30 -5.07 -1.29
CA LEU A 32 -2.75 -5.10 -1.42
C LEU A 32 -3.37 -3.69 -1.40
N ILE A 33 -2.92 -2.84 -0.48
CA ILE A 33 -3.42 -1.47 -0.37
C ILE A 33 -3.04 -0.66 -1.62
N ARG A 34 -1.80 -0.78 -2.12
CA ARG A 34 -1.37 -0.11 -3.36
C ARG A 34 -2.23 -0.52 -4.55
N ALA A 35 -2.52 -1.81 -4.71
CA ALA A 35 -3.42 -2.28 -5.77
C ALA A 35 -4.86 -1.76 -5.61
N ALA A 36 -5.38 -1.70 -4.38
CA ALA A 36 -6.70 -1.13 -4.13
C ALA A 36 -6.76 0.37 -4.48
N ILE A 37 -5.67 1.11 -4.22
CA ILE A 37 -5.51 2.51 -4.58
C ILE A 37 -5.50 2.69 -6.10
N ASP A 38 -4.70 1.87 -6.82
CA ASP A 38 -4.61 1.92 -8.29
C ASP A 38 -6.00 1.73 -8.92
N LEU A 39 -6.76 0.72 -8.47
CA LEU A 39 -8.12 0.47 -8.96
C LEU A 39 -9.09 1.62 -8.70
N ALA A 40 -9.02 2.24 -7.52
CA ALA A 40 -9.90 3.35 -7.18
C ALA A 40 -9.51 4.65 -7.91
N GLU A 41 -8.21 4.87 -8.17
CA GLU A 41 -7.72 5.96 -9.00
C GLU A 41 -8.25 5.83 -10.43
N GLU A 42 -8.19 4.63 -11.02
CA GLU A 42 -8.79 4.36 -12.34
C GLU A 42 -10.29 4.68 -12.37
N VAL A 43 -11.04 4.33 -11.32
CA VAL A 43 -12.46 4.65 -11.21
C VAL A 43 -12.67 6.16 -11.08
N ALA A 44 -11.93 6.85 -10.21
CA ALA A 44 -12.06 8.28 -10.00
C ALA A 44 -11.74 9.07 -11.28
N ASP A 45 -10.71 8.66 -12.02
CA ASP A 45 -10.37 9.22 -13.32
C ASP A 45 -11.46 8.95 -14.36
N ALA A 46 -11.97 7.72 -14.45
CA ALA A 46 -13.02 7.35 -15.40
C ALA A 46 -14.35 8.08 -15.14
N THR A 47 -14.69 8.37 -13.88
CA THR A 47 -15.91 9.09 -13.51
C THR A 47 -15.72 10.60 -13.39
N GLY A 48 -14.47 11.08 -13.39
CA GLY A 48 -14.13 12.48 -13.11
C GLY A 48 -14.45 12.90 -11.67
N ASP A 49 -14.46 11.96 -10.71
CA ASP A 49 -14.81 12.23 -9.32
C ASP A 49 -13.60 12.78 -8.54
N ARG A 50 -13.46 14.12 -8.60
CA ARG A 50 -12.40 14.83 -7.89
C ARG A 50 -12.51 14.73 -6.37
N HIS A 51 -13.70 14.44 -5.83
CA HIS A 51 -13.87 14.30 -4.39
C HIS A 51 -13.29 12.96 -3.92
N ALA A 52 -13.60 11.88 -4.63
CA ALA A 52 -13.03 10.56 -4.38
C ALA A 52 -11.50 10.58 -4.52
N GLN A 53 -10.97 11.24 -5.57
CA GLN A 53 -9.53 11.41 -5.75
C GLN A 53 -8.88 12.08 -4.53
N ALA A 54 -9.36 13.26 -4.14
CA ALA A 54 -8.72 14.06 -3.10
C ALA A 54 -8.87 13.49 -1.68
N TYR A 55 -10.02 12.90 -1.34
CA TYR A 55 -10.30 12.47 0.03
C TYR A 55 -10.03 11.01 0.29
N TRP A 56 -10.09 10.16 -0.73
CA TRP A 56 -9.84 8.74 -0.58
C TRP A 56 -8.51 8.34 -1.20
N VAL A 57 -8.28 8.59 -2.51
CA VAL A 57 -7.08 8.12 -3.21
C VAL A 57 -5.82 8.75 -2.61
N ASP A 58 -5.78 10.08 -2.54
CA ASP A 58 -4.62 10.82 -2.01
C ASP A 58 -4.36 10.51 -0.53
N HIS A 59 -5.40 10.25 0.25
CA HIS A 59 -5.26 9.93 1.67
C HIS A 59 -4.79 8.48 1.90
N ALA A 60 -5.34 7.52 1.16
CA ALA A 60 -4.95 6.12 1.22
C ALA A 60 -3.49 5.94 0.79
N LYS A 61 -3.09 6.69 -0.24
CA LYS A 61 -1.72 6.86 -0.69
C LYS A 61 -0.78 7.15 0.49
N VAL A 62 -1.06 8.19 1.30
CA VAL A 62 -0.27 8.54 2.49
C VAL A 62 -0.12 7.39 3.50
N LEU A 63 -1.17 6.61 3.70
CA LEU A 63 -1.13 5.46 4.62
C LEU A 63 -0.34 4.29 4.06
N ALA A 64 -0.36 4.10 2.74
CA ALA A 64 0.30 3.00 2.06
C ALA A 64 1.84 3.11 2.02
N GLY A 65 2.40 4.30 2.23
CA GLY A 65 3.85 4.51 2.27
C GLY A 65 4.25 5.94 1.90
N ALA A 66 5.55 6.24 1.95
CA ALA A 66 6.13 7.59 1.88
C ALA A 66 6.13 8.26 0.48
N ASP A 67 5.42 7.73 -0.51
CA ASP A 67 5.42 8.24 -1.89
C ASP A 67 4.56 9.52 -2.08
N HIS A 68 4.46 10.35 -1.03
CA HIS A 68 3.65 11.58 -0.98
C HIS A 68 4.53 12.70 -0.48
N GLY A 69 5.12 13.44 -1.42
CA GLY A 69 6.22 14.37 -1.21
C GLY A 69 6.00 15.59 -0.30
N PHE A 70 5.15 15.55 0.74
CA PHE A 70 5.02 16.66 1.68
C PHE A 70 4.42 16.39 3.08
N LEU A 71 3.89 15.19 3.41
CA LEU A 71 3.21 14.94 4.71
C LEU A 71 4.07 14.09 5.67
N ASP A 72 5.20 14.67 6.07
CA ASP A 72 6.33 14.14 6.87
C ASP A 72 6.03 13.76 8.35
N ARG A 73 4.78 13.40 8.73
CA ARG A 73 4.45 13.06 10.14
C ARG A 73 3.44 11.93 10.36
N SER A 74 2.98 11.28 9.30
CA SER A 74 1.98 10.21 9.42
C SER A 74 2.69 8.88 9.57
N PHE A 75 2.45 8.17 10.68
CA PHE A 75 2.84 6.76 10.79
C PHE A 75 2.17 5.98 9.65
N ASN A 76 2.98 5.42 8.76
CA ASN A 76 2.56 4.70 7.56
C ASN A 76 3.18 3.29 7.57
N LEU A 77 2.89 2.48 6.55
CA LEU A 77 3.38 1.10 6.49
C LEU A 77 4.91 0.99 6.37
N ASP A 78 5.58 1.92 5.69
CA ASP A 78 7.05 1.93 5.62
C ASP A 78 7.65 2.15 7.01
N GLU A 79 7.10 3.11 7.78
CA GLU A 79 7.51 3.38 9.17
C GLU A 79 7.32 2.18 10.09
N TRP A 80 6.23 1.42 9.91
CA TRP A 80 5.99 0.23 10.72
C TRP A 80 6.96 -0.89 10.37
N ILE A 81 7.17 -1.15 9.08
CA ILE A 81 8.15 -2.15 8.62
C ILE A 81 9.55 -1.81 9.15
N ALA A 82 10.00 -0.56 8.99
CA ALA A 82 11.30 -0.11 9.47
C ALA A 82 11.46 -0.24 11.00
N ARG A 83 10.37 -0.04 11.76
CA ARG A 83 10.38 -0.24 13.22
C ARG A 83 10.54 -1.71 13.61
N LEU A 84 10.01 -2.64 12.81
CA LEU A 84 10.24 -4.07 13.02
C LEU A 84 11.69 -4.44 12.71
N ASP A 85 12.26 -3.93 11.61
CA ASP A 85 13.68 -4.13 11.26
C ASP A 85 14.63 -3.68 12.39
N GLY A 86 14.38 -2.50 12.97
CA GLY A 86 15.20 -1.96 14.06
C GLY A 86 14.93 -2.57 15.44
N ALA A 87 13.94 -3.45 15.59
CA ALA A 87 13.64 -4.14 16.84
C ALA A 87 14.31 -5.52 16.95
N ASP A 88 14.82 -6.05 15.83
CA ASP A 88 15.54 -7.33 15.74
C ASP A 88 17.08 -7.19 15.89
N GLU A 89 17.59 -5.96 16.12
CA GLU A 89 18.99 -5.66 16.55
C GLU A 89 19.11 -5.47 18.08
#